data_AF-A0A9K3JC96-F1
#
_entry.id   AF-A0A9K3JC96-F1
#
_cell.length_a   1.000
_cell.length_b   1.000
_cell.length_c   1.000
_cell.angle_alpha   90.00
_cell.angle_beta   90.00
_cell.angle_gamma   90.00
#
_symmetry.space_group_name_H-M   'P 1'
#
loop_
_entity.id
_entity.type
_entity.pdbx_description
1 polymer ?
#
loop_
_entity_poly.entity_id
_entity_poly.type
_entity_poly.pdbx_seq_one_letter_code
_entity_poly.pdbx_strand_id
1 'polypeptide(L)'
;MAGNYLVKYGKLLQEKRCVLVTKFEIGDNLSLYRPTNHPHKLFFNFTTDIMNCDDFGGSIHGFSFTSFDVLRNRAIPLDSPVDIIGYVDGWFPMIDHTSRNGKLNKKISLQLRDLELHIIFFLEFFYTLINYVTFYKFFFE
;
A
#
# COMPACT_ATOMS: atom_id res chain seq x y z
N MET A 1 -12.39 24.22 15.90
CA MET A 1 -12.94 22.88 16.22
C MET A 1 -12.53 21.92 15.11
N ALA A 2 -11.56 21.04 15.36
CA ALA A 2 -11.25 19.96 14.42
C ALA A 2 -12.32 18.87 14.61
N GLY A 3 -13.32 18.84 13.72
CA GLY A 3 -14.31 17.76 13.71
C GLY A 3 -13.62 16.41 13.54
N ASN A 4 -14.13 15.35 14.16
CA ASN A 4 -13.57 14.01 14.04
C ASN A 4 -13.95 13.38 12.67
N TYR A 5 -13.43 13.96 11.59
CA TYR A 5 -13.72 13.57 10.20
C TYR A 5 -13.26 12.15 9.88
N LEU A 6 -12.25 11.66 10.61
CA LEU A 6 -11.76 10.30 10.49
C LEU A 6 -12.85 9.27 10.82
N VAL A 7 -13.71 9.55 11.81
CA VAL A 7 -14.83 8.64 12.17
C VAL A 7 -15.93 8.66 11.11
N LYS A 8 -16.24 9.83 10.53
CA LYS A 8 -17.25 9.96 9.46
C LYS A 8 -16.81 9.21 8.21
N TYR A 9 -15.61 9.49 7.72
CA TYR A 9 -15.13 8.94 6.45
C TYR A 9 -14.55 7.53 6.59
N GLY A 10 -14.01 7.14 7.75
CA GLY A 10 -13.43 5.81 7.95
C GLY A 10 -14.43 4.66 7.80
N LYS A 11 -15.73 4.90 8.02
CA LYS A 11 -16.77 3.90 7.73
C LYS A 11 -17.12 3.79 6.24
N LEU A 12 -16.89 4.85 5.47
CA LEU A 12 -17.24 4.95 4.05
C LEU A 12 -16.07 4.55 3.15
N LEU A 13 -14.85 4.92 3.54
CA LEU A 13 -13.60 4.56 2.90
C LEU A 13 -13.09 3.24 3.46
N GLN A 14 -13.52 2.14 2.86
CA GLN A 14 -13.03 0.79 3.19
C GLN A 14 -12.20 0.25 2.03
N GLU A 15 -11.19 -0.56 2.33
CA GLU A 15 -10.41 -1.23 1.31
C GLU A 15 -11.30 -2.06 0.37
N LYS A 16 -10.94 -2.13 -0.92
CA LYS A 16 -11.65 -2.87 -1.98
C LYS A 16 -13.08 -2.37 -2.30
N ARG A 17 -13.48 -1.20 -1.78
CA ARG A 17 -14.74 -0.54 -2.14
C ARG A 17 -14.49 0.58 -3.13
N CYS A 18 -15.36 0.68 -4.13
CA CYS A 18 -15.37 1.81 -5.05
C CYS A 18 -16.32 2.89 -4.54
N VAL A 19 -15.86 4.13 -4.54
CA VAL A 19 -16.63 5.28 -4.06
C VAL A 19 -16.47 6.46 -5.01
N LEU A 20 -17.54 7.25 -5.16
CA LEU A 20 -17.49 8.56 -5.78
C LEU A 20 -17.28 9.61 -4.71
N VAL A 21 -16.19 10.37 -4.81
CA VAL A 21 -15.87 11.49 -3.92
C VAL A 21 -16.10 12.79 -4.66
N THR A 22 -16.86 13.72 -4.06
CA THR A 22 -17.14 15.05 -4.65
C THR A 22 -16.96 16.15 -3.60
N LYS A 23 -16.84 17.41 -4.04
CA LYS A 23 -16.65 18.59 -3.16
C LYS A 23 -15.44 18.46 -2.23
N PHE A 24 -14.38 17.83 -2.73
CA PHE A 24 -13.08 17.80 -2.08
C PHE A 24 -12.27 19.04 -2.46
N GLU A 25 -11.29 19.37 -1.64
CA GLU A 25 -10.27 20.35 -1.97
C GLU A 25 -9.03 19.66 -2.54
N ILE A 26 -8.27 20.37 -3.39
CA ILE A 26 -7.02 19.90 -3.96
C ILE A 26 -5.90 20.76 -3.41
N GLY A 27 -4.79 20.16 -3.03
CA GLY A 27 -3.57 20.91 -2.74
C GLY A 27 -2.32 20.08 -2.93
N ASP A 28 -1.16 20.67 -2.66
CA ASP A 28 0.12 20.08 -3.02
C ASP A 28 0.51 18.88 -2.15
N ASN A 29 1.11 17.89 -2.79
CA ASN A 29 1.63 16.69 -2.15
C ASN A 29 3.10 16.86 -1.74
N LEU A 30 3.32 17.69 -0.71
CA LEU A 30 4.63 18.02 -0.16
C LEU A 30 5.07 17.11 1.01
N SER A 31 4.39 15.97 1.21
CA SER A 31 4.72 15.04 2.29
C SER A 31 6.07 14.34 2.06
N LEU A 32 6.81 14.06 3.14
CA LEU A 32 8.01 13.22 3.07
C LEU A 32 7.67 11.76 2.71
N TYR A 33 6.50 11.28 3.15
CA TYR A 33 5.98 9.98 2.76
C TYR A 33 4.83 10.17 1.77
N ARG A 34 5.00 9.66 0.55
CA ARG A 34 4.03 9.79 -0.54
C ARG A 34 3.69 8.41 -1.08
N PRO A 35 2.44 7.93 -0.93
CA PRO A 35 2.04 6.64 -1.48
C PRO A 35 1.91 6.66 -3.00
N THR A 36 1.79 7.85 -3.62
CA THR A 36 1.78 8.02 -5.08
C THR A 36 2.70 9.17 -5.48
N ASN A 37 3.19 9.14 -6.71
CA ASN A 37 4.00 10.21 -7.28
C ASN A 37 3.16 11.39 -7.81
N HIS A 38 1.85 11.41 -7.55
CA HIS A 38 0.97 12.47 -8.01
C HIS A 38 1.30 13.79 -7.28
N PRO A 39 1.40 14.94 -7.99
CA PRO A 39 1.83 16.21 -7.40
C PRO A 39 0.80 16.81 -6.43
N HIS A 40 -0.46 16.36 -6.51
CA HIS A 40 -1.54 16.84 -5.66
C HIS A 40 -2.17 15.73 -4.82
N LYS A 41 -2.79 16.13 -3.71
CA LYS A 41 -3.58 15.27 -2.82
C LYS A 41 -4.96 15.89 -2.57
N LEU A 42 -5.92 15.01 -2.27
CA LEU A 42 -7.28 15.41 -1.96
C LEU A 42 -7.40 15.71 -0.45
N PHE A 43 -8.06 16.81 -0.11
CA PHE A 43 -8.38 17.19 1.25
C PHE A 43 -9.89 17.10 1.46
N PHE A 44 -10.29 16.40 2.52
CA PHE A 44 -11.69 16.21 2.86
C PHE A 44 -12.07 17.21 3.94
N ASN A 45 -13.16 17.94 3.70
CA ASN A 45 -13.70 18.93 4.62
C ASN A 45 -15.16 18.59 4.95
N PHE A 46 -15.92 19.54 5.51
CA PHE A 46 -17.32 19.32 5.86
C PHE A 46 -18.27 19.28 4.65
N THR A 47 -17.87 19.84 3.50
CA THR A 47 -18.66 19.82 2.27
C THR A 47 -18.39 18.60 1.41
N THR A 48 -17.32 17.85 1.68
CA THR A 48 -16.98 16.62 0.95
C THR A 48 -18.05 15.55 1.12
N ASP A 49 -18.52 15.04 -0.03
CA ASP A 49 -19.52 13.98 -0.13
C ASP A 49 -18.87 12.70 -0.66
N ILE A 50 -19.20 11.56 -0.03
CA ILE A 50 -18.74 10.23 -0.42
C ILE A 50 -19.96 9.34 -0.64
N MET A 51 -20.05 8.74 -1.83
CA MET A 51 -21.12 7.82 -2.20
C MET A 51 -20.52 6.51 -2.71
N ASN A 52 -21.24 5.39 -2.54
CA ASN A 52 -20.82 4.13 -3.14
C ASN A 52 -20.88 4.23 -4.66
N CYS A 53 -19.94 3.57 -5.34
CA CYS A 53 -19.91 3.46 -6.80
C CYS A 53 -19.86 1.98 -7.16
N ASP A 54 -20.93 1.46 -7.75
CA ASP A 54 -21.04 0.04 -8.12
C ASP A 54 -20.59 -0.24 -9.57
N ASP A 55 -20.41 0.82 -10.37
CA ASP A 55 -20.01 0.74 -11.79
C ASP A 55 -18.70 1.49 -12.05
N PHE A 56 -17.65 1.09 -11.33
CA PHE A 56 -16.32 1.65 -11.55
C PHE A 56 -15.63 0.96 -12.74
N GLY A 57 -15.53 1.69 -13.86
CA GLY A 57 -14.90 1.19 -15.09
C GLY A 57 -13.35 1.23 -15.12
N GLY A 58 -12.69 1.47 -13.99
CA GLY A 58 -11.23 1.52 -13.89
C GLY A 58 -10.61 0.21 -13.38
N SER A 59 -9.27 0.16 -13.30
CA SER A 59 -8.57 -0.95 -12.64
C SER A 59 -8.97 -1.03 -11.18
N ILE A 60 -9.56 -2.15 -10.77
CA ILE A 60 -10.06 -2.40 -9.41
C ILE A 60 -8.99 -2.31 -8.31
N HIS A 61 -7.71 -2.36 -8.69
CA HIS A 61 -6.61 -2.39 -7.75
C HIS A 61 -5.65 -1.21 -7.87
N GLY A 62 -5.66 -0.50 -9.01
CA GLY A 62 -4.83 0.70 -9.20
C GLY A 62 -3.31 0.48 -9.13
N PHE A 63 -2.84 -0.77 -9.14
CA PHE A 63 -1.41 -1.09 -9.07
C PHE A 63 -0.69 -0.79 -10.39
N SER A 64 0.55 -0.30 -10.27
CA SER A 64 1.51 -0.15 -11.36
C SER A 64 2.75 -0.99 -11.07
N PHE A 65 2.66 -2.30 -11.35
CA PHE A 65 3.70 -3.25 -10.98
C PHE A 65 5.05 -2.97 -11.64
N THR A 66 6.11 -3.05 -10.83
CA THR A 66 7.51 -2.93 -11.22
C THR A 66 8.16 -4.31 -11.22
N SER A 67 8.88 -4.66 -12.29
CA SER A 67 9.57 -5.95 -12.38
C SER A 67 10.77 -6.03 -11.45
N PHE A 68 11.15 -7.25 -11.07
CA PHE A 68 12.25 -7.46 -10.13
C PHE A 68 13.60 -7.08 -10.74
N ASP A 69 13.76 -7.21 -12.06
CA ASP A 69 14.97 -6.74 -12.75
C ASP A 69 15.18 -5.23 -12.62
N VAL A 70 14.13 -4.43 -12.75
CA VAL A 70 14.23 -2.97 -12.57
C VAL A 70 14.67 -2.62 -11.14
N LEU A 71 14.15 -3.35 -10.15
CA LEU A 71 14.54 -3.19 -8.74
C LEU A 71 15.99 -3.60 -8.50
N ARG A 72 16.42 -4.76 -9.02
CA ARG A 72 17.80 -5.28 -8.89
C ARG A 72 18.81 -4.34 -9.56
N ASN A 73 18.45 -3.76 -10.70
CA ASN A 73 19.25 -2.79 -11.44
C ASN A 73 19.22 -1.38 -10.84
N ARG A 74 18.46 -1.16 -9.75
CA ARG A 74 18.28 0.15 -9.09
C ARG A 74 17.85 1.25 -10.06
N ALA A 75 17.05 0.89 -11.07
CA ALA A 75 16.60 1.79 -12.13
C ALA A 75 15.35 2.60 -11.72
N ILE A 76 15.15 2.84 -10.42
CA ILE A 76 14.03 3.59 -9.85
C ILE A 76 14.62 4.72 -8.99
N PRO A 77 14.05 5.94 -9.03
CA PRO A 77 14.49 7.02 -8.17
C PRO A 77 14.37 6.64 -6.68
N LEU A 78 15.36 7.06 -5.89
CA LEU A 78 15.34 6.84 -4.43
C LEU A 78 14.04 7.39 -3.83
N ASP A 79 13.50 6.68 -2.84
CA ASP A 79 12.28 7.04 -2.10
C ASP A 79 10.98 7.09 -2.94
N SER A 80 10.97 6.49 -4.13
CA SER A 80 9.74 6.32 -4.92
C SER A 80 8.96 5.09 -4.45
N PRO A 81 7.64 5.18 -4.24
CA PRO A 81 6.80 4.01 -4.00
C PRO A 81 6.80 3.11 -5.24
N VAL A 82 6.82 1.81 -5.02
CA VAL A 82 6.76 0.78 -6.08
C VAL A 82 5.76 -0.29 -5.70
N ASP A 83 5.00 -0.74 -6.69
CA ASP A 83 4.15 -1.92 -6.55
C ASP A 83 4.90 -3.13 -7.07
N ILE A 84 4.90 -4.23 -6.32
CA ILE A 84 5.57 -5.48 -6.71
C ILE A 84 4.62 -6.66 -6.54
N ILE A 85 4.79 -7.67 -7.38
CA ILE A 85 4.06 -8.92 -7.28
C ILE A 85 5.00 -10.09 -7.57
N GLY A 86 4.90 -11.15 -6.76
CA GLY A 86 5.70 -12.35 -6.91
C GLY A 86 5.25 -13.44 -5.95
N TYR A 87 5.78 -14.64 -6.15
CA TYR A 87 5.54 -15.80 -5.31
C TYR A 87 6.38 -15.71 -4.04
N VAL A 88 5.83 -16.11 -2.90
CA VAL A 88 6.64 -16.31 -1.69
C VAL A 88 7.48 -17.57 -1.88
N ASP A 89 8.78 -17.39 -2.07
CA ASP A 89 9.75 -18.46 -2.31
C ASP A 89 10.38 -18.96 -1.00
N GLY A 90 10.38 -18.10 0.02
CA GLY A 90 10.88 -18.43 1.34
C GLY A 90 10.59 -17.32 2.35
N TRP A 91 10.82 -17.62 3.63
CA TRP A 91 10.72 -16.65 4.71
C TRP A 91 11.75 -16.96 5.79
N PHE A 92 12.09 -15.94 6.56
CA PHE A 92 13.03 -16.06 7.68
C PHE A 92 12.28 -16.14 9.02
N PRO A 93 12.94 -16.62 10.09
CA PRO A 93 12.35 -16.60 11.42
C PRO A 93 11.92 -15.18 11.83
N MET A 94 10.82 -15.12 12.58
CA MET A 94 10.31 -13.88 13.12
C MET A 94 11.27 -13.33 14.18
N ILE A 95 11.60 -12.06 14.08
CA ILE A 95 12.50 -11.37 15.01
C ILE A 95 11.77 -10.26 15.76
N ASP A 96 12.15 -10.04 17.01
CA ASP A 96 11.67 -8.91 17.79
C ASP A 96 12.40 -7.63 17.36
N HIS A 97 11.65 -6.54 17.25
CA HIS A 97 12.13 -5.23 16.85
C HIS A 97 11.48 -4.15 17.72
N THR A 98 12.33 -3.41 18.44
CA THR A 98 11.91 -2.25 19.22
C THR A 98 11.92 -1.02 18.33
N SER A 99 10.73 -0.42 18.11
CA SER A 99 10.65 0.84 17.35
C SER A 99 11.23 2.02 18.13
N ARG A 100 11.47 3.15 17.44
CA ARG A 100 12.02 4.39 18.04
C ARG A 100 11.26 4.90 19.28
N ASN A 101 9.98 4.57 19.42
CA ASN A 101 9.15 4.92 20.57
C ASN A 101 9.16 3.85 21.70
N GLY A 102 10.06 2.87 21.66
CA GLY A 102 10.18 1.81 22.66
C GLY A 102 9.16 0.68 22.54
N LYS A 103 8.25 0.73 21.55
CA LYS A 103 7.26 -0.34 21.34
C LYS A 103 7.91 -1.57 20.73
N LEU A 104 7.72 -2.73 21.37
CA LEU A 104 8.14 -4.01 20.82
C LEU A 104 7.18 -4.41 19.69
N ASN A 105 7.74 -4.76 18.54
CA ASN A 105 7.02 -5.27 17.39
C ASN A 105 7.73 -6.51 16.86
N LYS A 106 7.02 -7.37 16.14
CA LYS A 106 7.61 -8.53 15.48
C LYS A 106 7.78 -8.27 13.98
N LYS A 107 8.96 -8.58 13.46
CA LYS A 107 9.31 -8.48 12.04
C LYS A 107 9.52 -9.86 11.42
N ILE A 108 9.09 -10.03 10.18
CA ILE A 108 9.46 -11.17 9.32
C ILE A 108 10.08 -10.63 8.04
N SER A 109 11.01 -11.38 7.46
CA SER A 109 11.57 -11.10 6.14
C SER A 109 11.10 -12.17 5.17
N LEU A 110 10.73 -11.76 3.96
CA LEU A 110 10.23 -12.63 2.91
C LEU A 110 11.20 -12.66 1.74
N GLN A 111 11.25 -13.79 1.05
CA GLN A 111 11.85 -13.93 -0.27
C GLN A 111 10.73 -14.02 -1.28
N LEU A 112 10.75 -13.12 -2.26
CA LEU A 112 9.79 -13.14 -3.36
C LEU A 112 10.49 -13.56 -4.64
N ARG A 113 9.82 -14.36 -5.46
CA ARG A 113 10.28 -14.82 -6.77
C ARG A 113 9.30 -14.42 -7.88
N ASP A 114 9.80 -13.87 -8.97
CA ASP A 114 8.99 -13.57 -10.17
C ASP A 114 8.89 -14.78 -11.12
N LEU A 115 8.30 -14.58 -12.30
CA LEU A 115 8.12 -15.64 -13.31
C LEU A 115 9.44 -16.00 -13.98
N GLU A 116 10.38 -15.07 -14.03
CA GLU A 116 11.73 -15.18 -14.57
C GLU A 116 12.73 -15.78 -13.56
N LEU A 117 12.26 -16.22 -12.39
CA LEU A 117 13.05 -16.81 -11.30
C LEU A 117 14.02 -15.84 -10.62
N HIS A 118 13.85 -14.53 -10.81
CA HIS A 118 14.58 -13.55 -10.03
C HIS A 118 14.05 -13.53 -8.60
N ILE A 119 14.97 -13.40 -7.64
CA ILE A 119 14.65 -13.36 -6.22
C ILE A 119 14.97 -11.97 -5.68
N ILE A 120 14.02 -11.40 -4.96
CA ILE A 120 14.23 -10.21 -4.14
C ILE A 120 13.95 -10.52 -2.67
N PHE A 121 14.70 -9.85 -1.79
CA PHE A 121 14.51 -9.92 -0.35
C PHE A 121 13.67 -8.72 0.09
N PHE A 122 12.48 -9.00 0.59
CA PHE A 122 11.63 -7.98 1.17
C PHE A 122 11.80 -8.00 2.69
N LEU A 123 12.52 -7.01 3.19
CA LEU A 123 12.89 -6.89 4.60
C LEU A 123 11.85 -6.04 5.34
N GLU A 124 11.65 -6.34 6.62
CA GLU A 124 10.87 -5.55 7.58
C GLU A 124 9.34 -5.61 7.50
N PHE A 125 8.75 -6.79 7.27
CA PHE A 125 7.31 -6.95 7.43
C PHE A 125 6.90 -6.94 8.90
N PHE A 126 6.05 -6.01 9.32
CA PHE A 126 5.41 -6.11 10.64
C PHE A 126 4.33 -7.19 10.59
N TYR A 127 4.27 -8.05 11.61
CA TYR A 127 3.26 -9.12 11.70
C TYR A 127 1.82 -8.62 11.48
N THR A 128 1.50 -7.42 11.95
CA THR A 128 0.18 -6.80 11.75
C THR A 128 -0.15 -6.60 10.28
N LEU A 129 0.84 -6.27 9.44
CA LEU A 129 0.67 -6.09 7.99
C LEU A 129 0.49 -7.41 7.24
N ILE A 130 0.93 -8.56 7.78
CA ILE A 130 0.71 -9.87 7.15
C ILE A 130 -0.79 -10.13 6.95
N ASN A 131 -1.64 -9.65 7.87
CA ASN A 131 -3.09 -9.78 7.75
C ASN A 131 -3.71 -8.86 6.69
N TYR A 132 -3.01 -7.79 6.26
CA TYR A 132 -3.46 -6.83 5.24
C TYR A 132 -2.82 -7.07 3.86
N VAL A 133 -1.70 -7.79 3.80
CA VAL A 133 -1.22 -8.35 2.53
C VAL A 133 -2.21 -9.41 2.10
N THR A 134 -2.98 -9.08 1.08
CA THR A 134 -3.78 -10.08 0.38
C THR A 134 -2.81 -10.98 -0.40
N PHE A 135 -2.40 -12.10 0.20
CA PHE A 135 -1.74 -13.18 -0.53
C PHE A 135 -2.78 -13.83 -1.45
N TYR A 136 -2.72 -13.54 -2.74
CA TYR A 136 -3.40 -14.39 -3.72
C TYR A 136 -2.59 -15.69 -3.83
N LYS A 137 -2.98 -16.69 -3.04
CA LYS A 137 -2.50 -18.06 -3.22
C LYS A 137 -3.15 -18.60 -4.50
N PHE A 138 -2.52 -18.38 -5.65
CA PHE A 138 -2.86 -19.12 -6.86
C PHE A 138 -2.36 -20.55 -6.66
N PHE A 139 -3.26 -21.44 -6.25
CA PHE A 139 -3.07 -22.87 -6.49
C PHE A 139 -3.24 -23.08 -7.99
N PHE A 140 -2.18 -23.51 -8.67
CA PHE A 140 -2.33 -24.26 -9.91
C PHE A 140 -2.23 -25.73 -9.53
N GLU A 141 -3.28 -26.50 -9.86
CA GLU A 141 -3.23 -27.97 -9.89
C GLU A 141 -2.16 -28.46 -10.87
#